data_AF-X1EX33-F1
#
_entry.id   AF-X1EX33-F1
#
_cell.length_a   1.000
_cell.length_b   1.000
_cell.length_c   1.000
_cell.angle_alpha   90.00
_cell.angle_beta   90.00
_cell.angle_gamma   90.00
#
_symmetry.space_group_name_H-M   'P 1'
#
loop_
_entity.id
_entity.type
_entity.pdbx_description
1 polymer ?
#
loop_
_entity_poly.entity_id
_entity_poly.type
_entity_poly.pdbx_seq_one_letter_code
_entity_poly.pdbx_strand_id
1 'polypeptide(L)' 'RIERIMREAAPPIIGRIENNLFVMDMRTVQDEEIAMIASTFKKCIKDAAT' A
#
# COMPACT_ATOMS: atom_id res chain seq x y z
N ARG A 1 -2.33 -6.37 -10.14
CA ARG A 1 -1.43 -7.33 -9.46
C ARG A 1 -0.91 -6.75 -8.14
N ILE A 2 -0.37 -5.53 -8.14
CA ILE A 2 0.17 -4.87 -6.94
C ILE A 2 -0.88 -4.63 -5.84
N GLU A 3 -2.11 -4.24 -6.19
CA GLU A 3 -3.28 -4.12 -5.29
C GLU A 3 -3.46 -5.33 -4.37
N ARG A 4 -3.39 -6.53 -4.96
CA ARG A 4 -3.61 -7.79 -4.25
C ARG A 4 -2.45 -8.06 -3.30
N ILE A 5 -1.22 -7.85 -3.75
CA ILE A 5 -0.01 -8.00 -2.94
C ILE A 5 -0.04 -7.04 -1.74
N MET A 6 -0.48 -5.79 -1.95
CA MET A 6 -0.62 -4.80 -0.89
C MET A 6 -1.70 -5.19 0.14
N ARG A 7 -2.81 -5.81 -0.31
CA ARG A 7 -3.88 -6.32 0.56
C ARG A 7 -3.48 -7.57 1.35
N GLU A 8 -2.63 -8.41 0.78
CA GLU A 8 -2.13 -9.64 1.40
C GLU A 8 -0.88 -9.41 2.28
N ALA A 9 -0.31 -8.20 2.26
CA ALA A 9 0.84 -7.84 3.08
C ALA A 9 0.51 -7.80 4.59
N ALA A 10 1.55 -7.83 5.41
CA ALA A 10 1.46 -7.69 6.86
C ALA A 10 2.32 -6.50 7.33
N PRO A 11 1.71 -5.36 7.73
CA PRO A 11 0.27 -5.06 7.71
C PRO A 11 -0.29 -4.82 6.29
N PRO A 12 -1.61 -4.97 6.07
CA PRO A 12 -2.22 -4.70 4.78
C PRO A 12 -2.25 -3.20 4.48
N ILE A 13 -1.98 -2.83 3.22
CA ILE A 13 -2.15 -1.46 2.74
C ILE A 13 -3.40 -1.41 1.87
N ILE A 14 -4.39 -0.62 2.30
CA ILE A 14 -5.68 -0.49 1.65
C ILE A 14 -5.85 0.93 1.11
N GLY A 15 -6.35 1.03 -0.12
CA GLY A 15 -6.66 2.30 -0.79
C GLY A 15 -7.81 2.13 -1.78
N ARG A 16 -8.06 3.17 -2.56
CA ARG A 16 -9.07 3.20 -3.62
C ARG A 16 -8.40 3.08 -4.98
N ILE A 17 -9.17 2.57 -5.95
CA ILE A 17 -8.78 2.60 -7.36
C ILE A 17 -9.62 3.62 -8.09
N GLU A 18 -8.96 4.64 -8.62
CA GLU A 18 -9.57 5.72 -9.37
C GLU A 18 -8.75 5.95 -10.64
N ASN A 19 -9.39 5.90 -11.81
CA ASN A 19 -8.72 6.08 -13.11
C ASN A 19 -7.46 5.22 -13.31
N ASN A 20 -7.51 3.96 -12.86
CA ASN A 20 -6.37 3.02 -12.91
C ASN A 20 -5.15 3.44 -12.06
N LEU A 21 -5.38 4.30 -11.06
CA LEU A 21 -4.39 4.70 -10.07
C LEU A 21 -4.82 4.21 -8.68
N PHE A 22 -3.85 3.74 -7.90
CA PHE A 22 -4.02 3.50 -6.48
C PHE A 22 -3.93 4.83 -5.72
N VAL A 23 -4.97 5.17 -4.97
CA VAL A 23 -5.06 6.40 -4.18
C VAL A 23 -5.26 6.06 -2.71
N MET A 24 -4.47 6.68 -1.84
CA MET A 24 -4.60 6.57 -0.40
C MET A 24 -5.27 7.81 0.17
N ASP A 25 -6.27 7.61 1.03
CA ASP A 25 -6.94 8.71 1.72
C ASP A 25 -6.17 9.08 2.99
N MET A 26 -5.38 10.15 2.94
CA MET A 26 -4.55 10.55 4.07
C MET A 26 -5.37 10.97 5.30
N ARG A 27 -6.68 11.20 5.18
CA ARG A 27 -7.56 11.49 6.34
C ARG A 27 -7.71 10.30 7.29
N THR A 28 -7.37 9.10 6.84
CA THR A 28 -7.45 7.86 7.64
C THR A 28 -6.07 7.29 7.99
N VAL A 29 -4.99 8.02 7.69
CA VAL A 29 -3.61 7.59 7.96
C VAL A 29 -3.07 8.42 9.11
N GLN A 30 -2.55 7.77 10.14
CA GLN A 30 -1.87 8.43 11.25
C GLN A 30 -0.40 8.68 10.92
N ASP A 31 0.19 9.72 11.49
CA ASP A 31 1.58 10.11 11.19
C ASP A 31 2.58 9.00 11.52
N GLU A 32 2.32 8.24 12.59
CA GLU A 32 3.14 7.10 13.02
C GLU A 32 3.07 5.92 12.04
N GLU A 33 2.00 5.82 11.24
CA GLU A 33 1.80 4.75 10.25
C GLU A 33 2.59 5.00 8.96
N ILE A 34 2.99 6.25 8.67
CA ILE A 34 3.64 6.64 7.41
C ILE A 34 4.92 5.82 7.16
N ALA A 35 5.78 5.70 8.17
CA ALA A 35 7.03 4.95 8.07
C ALA A 35 6.77 3.44 7.82
N MET A 36 5.75 2.90 8.49
CA MET A 36 5.34 1.51 8.35
C MET A 36 4.79 1.23 6.94
N ILE A 37 3.87 2.08 6.45
CA ILE A 37 3.30 2.00 5.11
C ILE A 37 4.40 2.06 4.05
N ALA A 38 5.34 3.01 4.17
CA ALA A 38 6.46 3.11 3.23
C ALA A 38 7.32 1.85 3.20
N SER A 39 7.61 1.26 4.36
CA SER A 39 8.40 0.03 4.47
C SER A 39 7.71 -1.17 3.83
N THR A 40 6.40 -1.33 4.06
CA THR A 40 5.59 -2.41 3.50
C THR A 40 5.40 -2.23 2.00
N PHE A 41 5.11 -1.01 1.55
CA PHE A 41 4.98 -0.68 0.12
C PHE A 41 6.24 -1.03 -0.67
N LYS A 42 7.42 -0.73 -0.11
CA LYS A 42 8.72 -1.09 -0.71
C LYS A 42 8.89 -2.61 -0.86
N LYS A 43 8.39 -3.41 0.09
CA LYS A 43 8.39 -4.88 -0.03
C LYS A 43 7.44 -5.33 -1.14
N CYS A 44 6.20 -4.84 -1.15
CA CYS A 44 5.20 -5.17 -2.16
C CYS A 44 5.67 -4.90 -3.60
N ILE A 45 6.40 -3.78 -3.83
CA ILE A 45 6.97 -3.48 -5.16
C ILE A 45 8.02 -4.52 -5.57
N LYS A 46 8.87 -4.95 -4.65
CA LYS A 46 9.88 -5.99 -4.94
C LYS A 46 9.21 -7.32 -5.28
N ASP A 47 8.21 -7.71 -4.51
CA ASP A 47 7.47 -8.96 -4.72
C ASP A 47 6.68 -8.94 -6.04
N ALA A 48 6.18 -7.77 -6.45
CA ALA A 48 5.50 -7.59 -7.73
C ALA A 48 6.44 -7.64 -8.95
N ALA A 49 7.73 -7.33 -8.75
CA ALA A 49 8.76 -7.39 -9.79
C ALA A 49 9.36 -8.80 -9.98
N THR A 50 8.95 -9.75 -9.15
CA THR A 50 9.35 -11.18 -9.20
C THR A 50 8.24 -12.04 -9.81
#